data_AF-A0A0U5G6T4-F1
#
_entry.id   AF-A0A0U5G6T4-F1
#
_cell.length_a   1.000
_cell.length_b   1.000
_cell.length_c   1.000
_cell.angle_alpha   90.00
_cell.angle_beta   90.00
_cell.angle_gamma   90.00
#
_symmetry.space_group_name_H-M   'P 1'
#
loop_
_entity.id
_entity.type
_entity.pdbx_description
1 polymer ?
#
loop_
_entity_poly.entity_id
_entity_poly.type
_entity_poly.pdbx_seq_one_letter_code
_entity_poly.pdbx_strand_id
1 'polypeptide(L)'
;MQHLRSKSPFAHRAVAYALQGAGIQVDIGNTTPGFGFIAAPIQRLFRDLPQDLTSILRVLCVLGIRFERTYLHSREMKWSQPFSIVFFFLEDILNSTSPSDFARTLTTTDEREFAGLIDQGSFDEDLAHRLSMRWEKLSIEVWECCKALPKMIEYIQESLQSLLALRNYHSLTAILSGLHRYSISESAIVRTDNGTTALATNPVFDPEFQYLIDPAQNYAAYRQQFNSVPGIPFLIPHLSEYRKSGDAVVLQILFQQLKAVLPQRV
;
A
#
# COMPACT_ATOMS: atom_id res chain seq x y z
N MET A 1 29.63 -12.22 -19.94
CA MET A 1 29.32 -10.76 -19.88
C MET A 1 27.84 -10.44 -20.08
N GLN A 2 27.16 -10.95 -21.11
CA GLN A 2 25.74 -10.62 -21.39
C GLN A 2 24.76 -10.96 -20.25
N HIS A 3 24.99 -12.06 -19.52
CA HIS A 3 24.16 -12.45 -18.36
C HIS A 3 24.34 -11.51 -17.16
N LEU A 4 25.54 -10.95 -16.96
CA LEU A 4 25.77 -9.94 -15.92
C LEU A 4 25.11 -8.62 -16.30
N ARG A 5 25.13 -8.24 -17.59
CA ARG A 5 24.46 -7.02 -18.08
C ARG A 5 22.97 -6.99 -17.75
N SER A 6 22.27 -8.12 -17.84
CA SER A 6 20.82 -8.19 -17.57
C SER A 6 20.47 -8.45 -16.10
N LYS A 7 21.30 -9.19 -15.36
CA LYS A 7 21.00 -9.59 -13.97
C LYS A 7 21.61 -8.68 -12.88
N SER A 8 22.72 -8.01 -13.17
CA SER A 8 23.33 -7.03 -12.26
C SER A 8 24.19 -6.04 -13.07
N PRO A 9 23.60 -4.92 -13.52
CA PRO A 9 24.32 -3.87 -14.24
C PRO A 9 25.54 -3.35 -13.47
N PHE A 10 25.48 -3.35 -12.13
CA PHE A 10 26.58 -2.97 -11.25
C PHE A 10 27.72 -3.99 -11.26
N ALA A 11 27.42 -5.29 -11.13
CA ALA A 11 28.44 -6.32 -11.23
C ALA A 11 29.08 -6.33 -12.63
N HIS A 12 28.28 -6.12 -13.67
CA HIS A 12 28.81 -5.94 -15.03
C HIS A 12 29.79 -4.77 -15.11
N ARG A 13 29.44 -3.59 -14.57
CA ARG A 13 30.33 -2.42 -14.56
C ARG A 13 31.60 -2.67 -13.76
N ALA A 14 31.48 -3.25 -12.55
CA ALA A 14 32.64 -3.56 -11.71
C ALA A 14 33.62 -4.50 -12.42
N VAL A 15 33.11 -5.57 -13.04
CA VAL A 15 33.93 -6.51 -13.82
C VAL A 15 34.51 -5.83 -15.06
N ALA A 16 33.74 -5.01 -15.77
CA ALA A 16 34.24 -4.32 -16.95
C ALA A 16 35.37 -3.32 -16.62
N TYR A 17 35.24 -2.56 -15.53
CA TYR A 17 36.30 -1.67 -15.04
C TYR A 17 37.54 -2.44 -14.59
N ALA A 18 37.38 -3.57 -13.90
CA ALA A 18 38.52 -4.41 -13.51
C ALA A 18 39.27 -4.97 -14.73
N LEU A 19 38.54 -5.39 -15.77
CA LEU A 19 39.12 -5.89 -17.02
C LEU A 19 39.84 -4.78 -17.82
N GLN A 20 39.28 -3.57 -17.85
CA GLN A 20 39.97 -2.41 -18.44
C GLN A 20 41.27 -2.07 -17.68
N GLY A 21 41.25 -2.13 -16.35
CA GLY A 21 42.45 -1.96 -15.53
C GLY A 21 43.53 -3.03 -15.80
N ALA A 22 43.13 -4.20 -16.29
CA ALA A 22 44.02 -5.28 -16.73
C ALA A 22 44.42 -5.19 -18.22
N GLY A 23 44.07 -4.11 -18.93
CA GLY A 23 44.42 -3.90 -20.33
C GLY A 23 43.50 -4.58 -21.35
N ILE A 24 42.37 -5.15 -20.91
CA ILE A 24 41.39 -5.79 -21.80
C ILE A 24 40.34 -4.76 -22.19
N GLN A 25 40.23 -4.45 -23.49
CA GLN A 25 39.16 -3.57 -23.98
C GLN A 25 37.80 -4.27 -23.87
N VAL A 26 36.96 -3.72 -22.98
CA VAL A 26 35.57 -4.12 -22.82
C VAL A 26 34.69 -2.93 -23.16
N ASP A 27 33.70 -3.15 -24.04
CA ASP A 27 32.66 -2.17 -24.31
C ASP A 27 31.78 -1.98 -23.07
N ILE A 28 31.97 -0.85 -22.39
CA ILE A 28 31.09 -0.32 -21.36
C ILE A 28 30.07 0.57 -22.06
N GLY A 29 29.19 -0.01 -22.87
CA GLY A 29 28.06 0.74 -23.42
C GLY A 29 27.27 1.44 -22.30
N ASN A 30 26.38 2.37 -22.66
CA ASN A 30 25.43 2.98 -21.74
C ASN A 30 24.43 1.94 -21.22
N THR A 31 24.89 1.00 -20.38
CA THR A 31 24.04 0.01 -19.72
C THR A 31 23.35 0.74 -18.58
N THR A 32 22.30 1.47 -18.92
CA THR A 32 21.22 1.77 -18.01
C THR A 32 20.60 0.45 -17.56
N PRO A 33 20.29 0.32 -16.27
CA PRO A 33 20.38 1.35 -15.24
C PRO A 33 21.71 1.31 -14.46
N GLY A 34 22.43 2.44 -14.43
CA GLY A 34 23.39 2.73 -13.35
C GLY A 34 22.64 3.31 -12.15
N PHE A 35 23.29 4.03 -11.24
CA PHE A 35 22.63 4.68 -10.07
C PHE A 35 21.44 5.59 -10.39
N GLY A 36 21.26 6.01 -11.66
CA GLY A 36 20.16 6.85 -12.10
C GLY A 36 18.75 6.31 -11.77
N PHE A 37 18.54 5.00 -11.63
CA PHE A 37 17.22 4.46 -11.28
C PHE A 37 16.75 4.85 -9.86
N ILE A 38 17.68 5.19 -8.97
CA ILE A 38 17.42 5.69 -7.61
C ILE A 38 17.72 7.19 -7.54
N ALA A 39 18.88 7.61 -8.05
CA ALA A 39 19.37 8.98 -7.91
C ALA A 39 18.47 10.00 -8.61
N ALA A 40 17.96 9.70 -9.82
CA ALA A 40 17.10 10.64 -10.53
C ALA A 40 15.73 10.85 -9.84
N PRO A 41 15.03 9.80 -9.36
CA PRO A 41 13.86 9.99 -8.52
C PRO A 41 14.13 10.80 -7.25
N ILE A 42 15.21 10.52 -6.51
CA ILE A 42 15.55 11.31 -5.30
C ILE A 42 15.85 12.78 -5.64
N GLN A 43 16.58 13.05 -6.72
CA GLN A 43 16.84 14.43 -7.16
C GLN A 43 15.56 15.18 -7.53
N ARG A 44 14.59 14.51 -8.17
CA ARG A 44 13.27 15.10 -8.43
C ARG A 44 12.53 15.41 -7.13
N LEU A 45 12.58 14.51 -6.16
CA LEU A 45 11.98 14.72 -4.84
C LEU A 45 12.44 16.05 -4.20
N PHE A 46 13.76 16.31 -4.16
CA PHE A 46 14.31 17.56 -3.61
C PHE A 46 13.99 18.81 -4.44
N ARG A 47 13.66 18.65 -5.73
CA ARG A 47 13.30 19.76 -6.61
C ARG A 47 11.82 20.11 -6.48
N ASP A 48 10.98 19.09 -6.37
CA ASP A 48 9.53 19.21 -6.52
C ASP A 48 8.83 19.42 -5.17
N LEU A 49 9.50 19.15 -4.05
CA LEU A 49 8.99 19.44 -2.69
C LEU A 49 9.40 20.84 -2.22
N PRO A 50 8.47 21.80 -2.11
CA PRO A 50 8.71 23.07 -1.41
C PRO A 50 8.66 22.94 0.13
N GLN A 51 8.77 21.73 0.68
CA GLN A 51 8.58 21.44 2.10
C GLN A 51 9.84 21.71 2.93
N ASP A 52 9.65 21.88 4.25
CA ASP A 52 10.75 22.02 5.20
C ASP A 52 11.59 20.73 5.29
N LEU A 53 12.84 20.86 5.76
CA LEU A 53 13.78 19.75 5.85
C LEU A 53 13.24 18.55 6.65
N THR A 54 12.42 18.79 7.68
CA THR A 54 11.84 17.71 8.52
C THR A 54 10.93 16.82 7.69
N SER A 55 10.08 17.42 6.86
CA SER A 55 9.13 16.69 6.02
C SER A 55 9.87 15.90 4.93
N ILE A 56 10.90 16.49 4.33
CA ILE A 56 11.78 15.78 3.38
C ILE A 56 12.44 14.57 4.05
N LEU A 57 12.98 14.73 5.26
CA LEU A 57 13.61 13.62 5.99
C LEU A 57 12.62 12.50 6.30
N ARG A 58 11.38 12.83 6.68
CA ARG A 58 10.30 11.83 6.89
C ARG A 58 10.01 11.05 5.60
N VAL A 59 9.89 11.74 4.48
CA VAL A 59 9.69 11.09 3.17
C VAL A 59 10.87 10.16 2.85
N LEU A 60 12.11 10.61 3.05
CA LEU A 60 13.30 9.78 2.81
C LEU A 60 13.34 8.53 3.70
N CYS A 61 12.91 8.62 4.97
CA CYS A 61 12.79 7.44 5.84
C CYS A 61 11.83 6.40 5.26
N VAL A 62 10.63 6.82 4.82
CA VAL A 62 9.64 5.92 4.21
C VAL A 62 10.16 5.33 2.89
N LEU A 63 10.80 6.14 2.06
CA LEU A 63 11.43 5.68 0.82
C LEU A 63 12.57 4.68 1.09
N GLY A 64 13.31 4.83 2.20
CA GLY A 64 14.31 3.84 2.64
C GLY A 64 13.67 2.46 2.83
N ILE A 65 12.59 2.38 3.61
CA ILE A 65 11.87 1.11 3.83
C ILE A 65 11.34 0.53 2.51
N ARG A 66 10.78 1.38 1.64
CA ARG A 66 10.33 0.94 0.31
C ARG A 66 11.48 0.38 -0.52
N PHE A 67 12.64 1.01 -0.48
CA PHE A 67 13.82 0.57 -1.21
C PHE A 67 14.24 -0.83 -0.74
N GLU A 68 14.34 -1.04 0.57
CA GLU A 68 14.66 -2.35 1.16
C GLU A 68 13.66 -3.42 0.71
N ARG A 69 12.35 -3.14 0.85
CA ARG A 69 11.29 -4.06 0.41
C ARG A 69 11.36 -4.38 -1.08
N THR A 70 11.60 -3.37 -1.92
CA THR A 70 11.52 -3.49 -3.38
C THR A 70 12.75 -4.19 -3.96
N TYR A 71 13.93 -3.94 -3.40
CA TYR A 71 15.19 -4.33 -4.03
C TYR A 71 16.08 -5.23 -3.17
N LEU A 72 16.06 -5.13 -1.84
CA LEU A 72 16.91 -5.97 -0.98
C LEU A 72 16.19 -7.25 -0.56
N HIS A 73 14.90 -7.17 -0.25
CA HIS A 73 14.10 -8.31 0.20
C HIS A 73 13.36 -9.02 -0.95
N SER A 74 13.54 -8.58 -2.20
CA SER A 74 13.02 -9.29 -3.37
C SER A 74 13.92 -10.47 -3.74
N ARG A 75 13.31 -11.61 -4.09
CA ARG A 75 14.04 -12.78 -4.61
C ARG A 75 14.84 -12.46 -5.88
N GLU A 76 14.35 -11.49 -6.67
CA GLU A 76 15.02 -10.99 -7.87
C GLU A 76 14.99 -9.46 -7.91
N MET A 77 16.17 -8.85 -8.04
CA MET A 77 16.29 -7.39 -8.09
C MET A 77 15.92 -6.87 -9.49
N LYS A 78 14.83 -6.10 -9.57
CA LYS A 78 14.32 -5.52 -10.81
C LYS A 78 15.01 -4.21 -11.14
N TRP A 79 16.27 -4.29 -11.58
CA TRP A 79 17.12 -3.13 -11.87
C TRP A 79 16.49 -2.14 -12.85
N SER A 80 15.73 -2.62 -13.84
CA SER A 80 15.08 -1.80 -14.88
C SER A 80 13.83 -1.05 -14.43
N GLN A 81 13.27 -1.38 -13.26
CA GLN A 81 12.11 -0.68 -12.72
C GLN A 81 12.56 0.57 -11.96
N PRO A 82 12.17 1.79 -12.38
CA PRO A 82 12.51 3.01 -11.67
C PRO A 82 12.01 2.97 -10.23
N PHE A 83 12.79 3.53 -9.31
CA PHE A 83 12.37 3.62 -7.92
C PHE A 83 11.17 4.57 -7.78
N SER A 84 10.09 4.05 -7.19
CA SER A 84 8.88 4.84 -6.96
C SER A 84 9.04 5.76 -5.76
N ILE A 85 9.02 7.06 -6.03
CA ILE A 85 9.03 8.13 -5.02
C ILE A 85 7.62 8.64 -4.69
N VAL A 86 6.56 7.93 -5.07
CA VAL A 86 5.18 8.36 -4.79
C VAL A 86 4.87 8.16 -3.31
N PHE A 87 4.49 9.20 -2.56
CA PHE A 87 4.24 9.10 -1.12
C PHE A 87 2.88 9.66 -0.68
N PHE A 88 1.85 9.56 -1.54
CA PHE A 88 0.53 10.17 -1.30
C PHE A 88 -0.04 9.92 0.10
N PHE A 89 0.03 8.68 0.61
CA PHE A 89 -0.44 8.41 1.99
C PHE A 89 0.29 9.24 3.05
N LEU A 90 1.62 9.34 2.98
CA LEU A 90 2.39 10.17 3.91
C LEU A 90 2.12 11.66 3.66
N GLU A 91 1.99 12.07 2.40
CA GLU A 91 1.66 13.45 2.02
C GLU A 91 0.33 13.88 2.64
N ASP A 92 -0.70 13.04 2.53
CA ASP A 92 -2.01 13.29 3.11
C ASP A 92 -1.94 13.38 4.63
N ILE A 93 -1.17 12.52 5.30
CA ILE A 93 -0.94 12.61 6.75
C ILE A 93 -0.26 13.95 7.11
N LEU A 94 0.81 14.32 6.40
CA LEU A 94 1.58 15.52 6.71
C LEU A 94 0.81 16.82 6.44
N ASN A 95 -0.12 16.79 5.48
CA ASN A 95 -0.95 17.94 5.12
C ASN A 95 -2.27 18.01 5.93
N SER A 96 -2.64 16.94 6.64
CA SER A 96 -3.86 16.90 7.43
C SER A 96 -3.69 17.62 8.77
N THR A 97 -4.73 18.32 9.20
CA THR A 97 -4.73 19.05 10.48
C THR A 97 -5.03 18.16 11.68
N SER A 98 -5.66 17.01 11.45
CA SER A 98 -6.02 16.02 12.47
C SER A 98 -6.28 14.64 11.83
N PRO A 99 -6.27 13.53 12.60
CA PRO A 99 -6.62 12.20 12.10
C PRO A 99 -8.01 12.11 11.46
N SER A 100 -8.98 12.87 11.98
CA SER A 100 -10.33 12.95 11.40
C SER A 100 -10.35 13.72 10.07
N ASP A 101 -9.52 14.74 9.92
CA ASP A 101 -9.35 15.49 8.68
C ASP A 101 -8.70 14.63 7.59
N PHE A 102 -7.69 13.83 7.98
CA PHE A 102 -7.09 12.80 7.14
C PHE A 102 -8.12 11.77 6.67
N ALA A 103 -8.92 11.21 7.59
CA ALA A 103 -9.98 10.26 7.27
C ALA A 103 -11.01 10.85 6.29
N ARG A 104 -11.36 12.14 6.45
CA ARG A 104 -12.26 12.84 5.53
C ARG A 104 -11.65 12.98 4.14
N THR A 105 -10.37 13.35 4.06
CA THR A 105 -9.64 13.50 2.78
C THR A 105 -9.60 12.19 2.00
N LEU A 106 -9.29 11.09 2.67
CA LEU A 106 -9.36 9.75 2.06
C LEU A 106 -10.77 9.41 1.60
N THR A 107 -11.78 9.70 2.43
CA THR A 107 -13.18 9.42 2.10
C THR A 107 -13.66 10.19 0.88
N THR A 108 -13.39 11.49 0.81
CA THR A 108 -13.74 12.31 -0.36
C THR A 108 -13.03 11.84 -1.64
N THR A 109 -11.78 11.37 -1.51
CA THR A 109 -11.04 10.79 -2.64
C THR A 109 -11.69 9.49 -3.11
N ASP A 110 -11.95 8.57 -2.17
CA ASP A 110 -12.59 7.29 -2.47
C ASP A 110 -14.01 7.49 -3.05
N GLU A 111 -14.82 8.39 -2.51
CA GLU A 111 -16.16 8.71 -3.05
C GLU A 111 -16.08 9.11 -4.53
N ARG A 112 -15.12 9.98 -4.89
CA ARG A 112 -14.94 10.42 -6.28
C ARG A 112 -14.56 9.27 -7.20
N GLU A 113 -13.70 8.38 -6.73
CA GLU A 113 -13.22 7.26 -7.54
C GLU A 113 -14.27 6.17 -7.68
N PHE A 114 -14.97 5.85 -6.59
CA PHE A 114 -16.07 4.89 -6.58
C PHE A 114 -17.30 5.40 -7.33
N ALA A 115 -17.50 6.71 -7.46
CA ALA A 115 -18.51 7.27 -8.37
C ALA A 115 -18.29 6.80 -9.82
N GLY A 116 -17.04 6.54 -10.23
CA GLY A 116 -16.75 5.97 -11.53
C GLY A 116 -17.35 4.57 -11.76
N LEU A 117 -17.60 3.80 -10.70
CA LEU A 117 -18.25 2.48 -10.80
C LEU A 117 -19.73 2.58 -11.16
N ILE A 118 -20.37 3.74 -10.90
CA ILE A 118 -21.80 3.97 -11.11
C ILE A 118 -22.11 4.83 -12.34
N ASP A 119 -21.16 5.62 -12.83
CA ASP A 119 -21.35 6.62 -13.88
C ASP A 119 -21.77 6.02 -15.25
N GLN A 120 -21.48 4.74 -15.53
CA GLN A 120 -21.75 4.12 -16.84
C GLN A 120 -23.00 3.23 -16.90
N GLY A 121 -23.82 3.17 -15.84
CA GLY A 121 -25.04 2.35 -15.81
C GLY A 121 -24.82 0.83 -15.73
N SER A 122 -23.56 0.38 -15.80
CA SER A 122 -23.12 -0.99 -15.53
C SER A 122 -21.88 -0.98 -14.64
N PHE A 123 -21.66 -2.06 -13.90
CA PHE A 123 -20.48 -2.22 -13.05
C PHE A 123 -19.21 -2.32 -13.90
N ASP A 124 -18.23 -1.43 -13.66
CA ASP A 124 -16.93 -1.43 -14.32
C ASP A 124 -15.93 -2.33 -13.56
N GLU A 125 -15.73 -3.55 -14.07
CA GLU A 125 -14.81 -4.54 -13.46
C GLU A 125 -13.35 -4.09 -13.52
N ASP A 126 -12.93 -3.40 -14.58
CA ASP A 126 -11.55 -2.91 -14.72
C ASP A 126 -11.26 -1.82 -13.69
N LEU A 127 -12.22 -0.91 -13.45
CA LEU A 127 -12.13 0.07 -12.38
C LEU A 127 -12.13 -0.61 -11.01
N ALA A 128 -13.00 -1.61 -10.78
CA ALA A 128 -13.02 -2.34 -9.51
C ALA A 128 -11.69 -3.07 -9.24
N HIS A 129 -11.05 -3.60 -10.28
CA HIS A 129 -9.71 -4.18 -10.18
C HIS A 129 -8.66 -3.11 -9.84
N ARG A 130 -8.68 -1.95 -10.51
CA ARG A 130 -7.79 -0.82 -10.19
C ARG A 130 -7.95 -0.35 -8.74
N LEU A 131 -9.19 -0.21 -8.27
CA LEU A 131 -9.48 0.16 -6.87
C LEU A 131 -8.93 -0.89 -5.89
N SER A 132 -9.06 -2.18 -6.20
CA SER A 132 -8.48 -3.24 -5.37
C SER A 132 -6.95 -3.21 -5.35
N MET A 133 -6.31 -2.84 -6.46
CA MET A 133 -4.85 -2.62 -6.51
C MET A 133 -4.42 -1.39 -5.69
N ARG A 134 -5.24 -0.34 -5.65
CA ARG A 134 -5.00 0.85 -4.82
C ARG A 134 -5.14 0.53 -3.33
N TRP A 135 -6.14 -0.26 -2.95
CA TRP A 135 -6.28 -0.79 -1.60
C TRP A 135 -5.01 -1.51 -1.13
N GLU A 136 -4.48 -2.43 -1.95
CA GLU A 136 -3.27 -3.18 -1.62
C GLU A 136 -2.06 -2.25 -1.52
N LYS A 137 -1.96 -1.28 -2.43
CA LYS A 137 -0.90 -0.27 -2.40
C LYS A 137 -0.97 0.56 -1.11
N LEU A 138 -2.16 1.02 -0.71
CA LEU A 138 -2.37 1.77 0.53
C LEU A 138 -1.98 0.95 1.76
N SER A 139 -2.37 -0.33 1.83
CA SER A 139 -1.95 -1.25 2.90
C SER A 139 -0.42 -1.36 3.00
N ILE A 140 0.27 -1.43 1.87
CA ILE A 140 1.75 -1.42 1.83
C ILE A 140 2.31 -0.08 2.29
N GLU A 141 1.75 1.04 1.83
CA GLU A 141 2.23 2.39 2.22
C GLU A 141 2.06 2.65 3.72
N VAL A 142 0.97 2.16 4.32
CA VAL A 142 0.77 2.19 5.78
C VAL A 142 1.86 1.41 6.49
N TRP A 143 2.14 0.18 6.06
CA TRP A 143 3.23 -0.64 6.61
C TRP A 143 4.60 0.05 6.49
N GLU A 144 4.92 0.62 5.32
CA GLU A 144 6.16 1.36 5.08
C GLU A 144 6.27 2.56 6.03
N CYS A 145 5.18 3.29 6.25
CA CYS A 145 5.13 4.43 7.17
C CYS A 145 5.30 4.01 8.62
N CYS A 146 4.62 2.97 9.09
CA CYS A 146 4.76 2.49 10.47
C CYS A 146 6.19 2.02 10.76
N LYS A 147 6.82 1.32 9.80
CA LYS A 147 8.20 0.84 9.96
C LYS A 147 9.22 1.98 9.95
N ALA A 148 9.02 2.99 9.11
CA ALA A 148 9.93 4.14 9.01
C ALA A 148 9.73 5.18 10.13
N LEU A 149 8.48 5.39 10.54
CA LEU A 149 8.05 6.47 11.44
C LEU A 149 7.10 5.92 12.52
N PRO A 150 7.57 5.12 13.50
CA PRO A 150 6.71 4.50 14.51
C PRO A 150 5.85 5.49 15.30
N LYS A 151 6.31 6.74 15.46
CA LYS A 151 5.54 7.82 16.11
C LYS A 151 4.24 8.20 15.38
N MET A 152 4.10 7.85 14.10
CA MET A 152 2.88 8.10 13.33
C MET A 152 1.80 7.03 13.58
N ILE A 153 2.12 5.93 14.26
CA ILE A 153 1.16 4.83 14.50
C ILE A 153 -0.05 5.33 15.26
N GLU A 154 0.14 6.11 16.33
CA GLU A 154 -0.95 6.68 17.14
C GLU A 154 -1.88 7.55 16.30
N TYR A 155 -1.31 8.46 15.49
CA TYR A 155 -2.07 9.30 14.55
C TYR A 155 -2.88 8.46 13.55
N ILE A 156 -2.30 7.37 13.02
CA ILE A 156 -2.99 6.46 12.09
C ILE A 156 -4.13 5.72 12.82
N GLN A 157 -3.91 5.26 14.05
CA GLN A 157 -4.93 4.58 14.87
C GLN A 157 -6.13 5.49 15.15
N GLU A 158 -5.89 6.76 15.50
CA GLU A 158 -6.94 7.74 15.76
C GLU A 158 -7.83 8.00 14.53
N SER A 159 -7.31 7.78 13.32
CA SER A 159 -8.09 7.93 12.08
C SER A 159 -9.09 6.79 11.84
N LEU A 160 -8.89 5.61 12.45
CA LEU A 160 -9.70 4.40 12.20
C LEU A 160 -11.16 4.60 12.57
N GLN A 161 -11.41 5.20 13.74
CA GLN A 161 -12.78 5.46 14.21
C GLN A 161 -13.49 6.49 13.33
N SER A 162 -12.74 7.47 12.82
CA SER A 162 -13.27 8.46 11.88
C SER A 162 -13.64 7.81 10.54
N LEU A 163 -12.79 6.92 10.00
CA LEU A 163 -13.08 6.17 8.77
C LEU A 163 -14.29 5.24 8.94
N LEU A 164 -14.42 4.57 10.10
CA LEU A 164 -15.58 3.73 10.40
C LEU A 164 -16.87 4.57 10.49
N ALA A 165 -16.83 5.73 11.17
CA ALA A 165 -17.97 6.65 11.26
C ALA A 165 -18.39 7.20 9.89
N LEU A 166 -17.42 7.46 9.01
CA LEU A 166 -17.63 7.85 7.61
C LEU A 166 -18.02 6.67 6.71
N ARG A 167 -18.05 5.43 7.24
CA ARG A 167 -18.36 4.19 6.52
C ARG A 167 -17.45 3.97 5.30
N ASN A 168 -16.22 4.45 5.38
CA ASN A 168 -15.21 4.20 4.36
C ASN A 168 -14.48 2.88 4.67
N TYR A 169 -15.13 1.76 4.36
CA TYR A 169 -14.53 0.44 4.58
C TYR A 169 -13.36 0.16 3.65
N HIS A 170 -13.30 0.82 2.49
CA HIS A 170 -12.18 0.68 1.55
C HIS A 170 -10.87 1.11 2.21
N SER A 171 -10.75 2.38 2.59
CA SER A 171 -9.54 2.90 3.24
C SER A 171 -9.35 2.32 4.65
N LEU A 172 -10.42 2.13 5.43
CA LEU A 172 -10.33 1.54 6.78
C LEU A 172 -9.65 0.16 6.75
N THR A 173 -10.13 -0.75 5.90
CA THR A 173 -9.56 -2.11 5.83
C THR A 173 -8.16 -2.13 5.23
N ALA A 174 -7.82 -1.19 4.34
CA ALA A 174 -6.46 -1.05 3.83
C ALA A 174 -5.48 -0.66 4.95
N ILE A 175 -5.85 0.34 5.76
CA ILE A 175 -5.02 0.80 6.88
C ILE A 175 -4.91 -0.31 7.94
N LEU A 176 -6.02 -0.95 8.32
CA LEU A 176 -6.00 -2.09 9.25
C LEU A 176 -5.10 -3.23 8.74
N SER A 177 -5.15 -3.54 7.43
CA SER A 177 -4.28 -4.55 6.83
C SER A 177 -2.81 -4.16 6.93
N GLY A 178 -2.46 -2.89 6.69
CA GLY A 178 -1.09 -2.37 6.83
C GLY A 178 -0.58 -2.42 8.26
N LEU A 179 -1.41 -2.00 9.22
CA LEU A 179 -1.11 -2.09 10.66
C LEU A 179 -0.92 -3.55 11.11
N HIS A 180 -1.77 -4.46 10.64
CA HIS A 180 -1.64 -5.89 10.94
C HIS A 180 -0.35 -6.49 10.39
N ARG A 181 0.03 -6.14 9.15
CA ARG A 181 1.33 -6.53 8.56
C ARG A 181 2.49 -6.01 9.39
N TYR A 182 2.39 -4.79 9.91
CA TYR A 182 3.42 -4.21 10.77
C TYR A 182 3.54 -4.98 12.08
N SER A 183 2.43 -5.27 12.76
CA SER A 183 2.42 -6.09 13.98
C SER A 183 3.05 -7.46 13.76
N ILE A 184 2.77 -8.14 12.65
CA ILE A 184 3.42 -9.41 12.30
C ILE A 184 4.92 -9.23 12.10
N SER A 185 5.34 -8.14 11.43
CA SER A 185 6.76 -7.86 11.14
C SER A 185 7.57 -7.57 12.40
N GLU A 186 6.95 -6.97 13.42
CA GLU A 186 7.58 -6.71 14.73
C GLU A 186 7.39 -7.83 15.74
N SER A 187 6.74 -8.93 15.36
CA SER A 187 6.45 -10.03 16.28
C SER A 187 7.72 -10.76 16.70
N ALA A 188 7.79 -11.11 17.98
CA ALA A 188 8.88 -11.91 18.53
C ALA A 188 8.48 -13.38 18.65
N ILE A 189 9.42 -14.28 18.36
CA ILE A 189 9.27 -15.70 18.71
C ILE A 189 9.58 -15.83 20.19
N VAL A 190 8.56 -16.17 20.98
CA VAL A 190 8.68 -16.39 22.42
C VAL A 190 8.58 -17.89 22.70
N ARG A 191 9.43 -18.40 23.58
CA ARG A 191 9.29 -19.77 24.10
C ARG A 191 8.27 -19.76 25.22
N THR A 192 7.22 -20.56 25.08
CA THR A 192 6.26 -20.81 26.15
C THR A 192 6.87 -21.76 27.17
N ASP A 193 6.34 -21.72 28.40
CA ASP A 193 6.79 -22.57 29.51
C ASP A 193 6.70 -24.07 29.20
N ASN A 194 5.88 -24.45 28.21
CA ASN A 194 5.68 -25.81 27.74
C ASN A 194 6.72 -26.24 26.67
N GLY A 195 7.76 -25.43 26.44
CA GLY A 195 8.79 -25.67 25.42
C GLY A 195 8.31 -25.45 23.98
N THR A 196 7.08 -24.97 23.79
CA THR A 196 6.52 -24.64 22.47
C THR A 196 6.98 -23.23 22.06
N THR A 197 7.23 -23.01 20.78
CA THR A 197 7.48 -21.65 20.28
C THR A 197 6.15 -21.03 19.87
N ALA A 198 5.85 -19.84 20.39
CA ALA A 198 4.66 -19.07 20.03
C ALA A 198 5.10 -17.72 19.45
N LEU A 199 4.34 -17.23 18.47
CA LEU A 199 4.52 -15.88 17.95
C LEU A 199 3.78 -14.91 18.87
N ALA A 200 4.51 -14.07 19.60
CA ALA A 200 3.90 -13.00 20.38
C ALA A 200 3.70 -11.79 19.46
N THR A 201 2.47 -11.59 19.01
CA THR A 201 2.07 -10.42 18.24
C THR A 201 1.60 -9.32 19.19
N ASN A 202 2.13 -8.11 19.06
CA ASN A 202 1.58 -6.92 19.71
C ASN A 202 0.75 -6.16 18.66
N PRO A 203 -0.58 -6.36 18.60
CA PRO A 203 -1.43 -5.65 17.65
C PRO A 203 -1.33 -4.14 17.91
N VAL A 204 -1.07 -3.37 16.86
CA VAL A 204 -0.99 -1.91 16.90
C VAL A 204 -2.32 -1.26 16.49
N PHE A 205 -3.43 -1.93 16.75
CA PHE A 205 -4.78 -1.37 16.58
C PHE A 205 -5.70 -2.07 17.57
N ASP A 206 -6.84 -1.43 17.86
CA ASP A 206 -7.80 -1.95 18.81
C ASP A 206 -8.39 -3.30 18.31
N PRO A 207 -8.42 -4.35 19.14
CA PRO A 207 -9.06 -5.63 18.82
C PRO A 207 -10.49 -5.50 18.26
N GLU A 208 -11.21 -4.42 18.59
CA GLU A 208 -12.55 -4.16 18.05
C GLU A 208 -12.57 -4.08 16.52
N PHE A 209 -11.46 -3.75 15.85
CA PHE A 209 -11.41 -3.69 14.38
C PHE A 209 -10.98 -5.01 13.72
N GLN A 210 -10.50 -5.98 14.49
CA GLN A 210 -9.91 -7.22 13.95
C GLN A 210 -10.89 -7.98 13.04
N TYR A 211 -12.18 -7.97 13.36
CA TYR A 211 -13.20 -8.69 12.59
C TYR A 211 -13.37 -8.16 11.16
N LEU A 212 -12.99 -6.90 10.89
CA LEU A 212 -13.13 -6.29 9.56
C LEU A 212 -12.11 -6.83 8.55
N ILE A 213 -10.99 -7.36 9.03
CA ILE A 213 -9.90 -7.89 8.18
C ILE A 213 -9.71 -9.40 8.34
N ASP A 214 -10.59 -10.08 9.08
CA ASP A 214 -10.55 -11.53 9.20
C ASP A 214 -10.91 -12.19 7.84
N PRO A 215 -9.98 -12.94 7.20
CA PRO A 215 -10.26 -13.57 5.92
C PRO A 215 -11.22 -14.76 6.01
N ALA A 216 -11.60 -15.20 7.23
CA ALA A 216 -12.49 -16.34 7.44
C ALA A 216 -13.78 -16.22 6.62
N GLN A 217 -14.11 -17.32 5.93
CA GLN A 217 -15.31 -17.43 5.09
C GLN A 217 -15.48 -16.26 4.11
N ASN A 218 -14.39 -15.78 3.51
CA ASN A 218 -14.39 -14.63 2.59
C ASN A 218 -14.84 -13.33 3.27
N TYR A 219 -14.24 -13.02 4.42
CA TYR A 219 -14.53 -11.82 5.21
C TYR A 219 -16.00 -11.73 5.64
N ALA A 220 -16.54 -12.82 6.18
CA ALA A 220 -17.96 -12.91 6.55
C ALA A 220 -18.40 -11.82 7.55
N ALA A 221 -17.59 -11.53 8.57
CA ALA A 221 -17.91 -10.52 9.57
C ALA A 221 -17.97 -9.10 8.98
N TYR A 222 -16.99 -8.74 8.12
CA TYR A 222 -17.06 -7.49 7.35
C TYR A 222 -18.30 -7.43 6.46
N ARG A 223 -18.63 -8.49 5.70
CA ARG A 223 -19.80 -8.48 4.82
C ARG A 223 -21.10 -8.32 5.60
N GLN A 224 -21.21 -8.92 6.78
CA GLN A 224 -22.36 -8.72 7.67
C GLN A 224 -22.48 -7.26 8.14
N GLN A 225 -21.36 -6.64 8.52
CA GLN A 225 -21.32 -5.22 8.88
C GLN A 225 -21.74 -4.34 7.71
N PHE A 226 -21.16 -4.56 6.52
CA PHE A 226 -21.47 -3.79 5.31
C PHE A 226 -22.94 -3.91 4.89
N ASN A 227 -23.53 -5.12 4.99
CA ASN A 227 -24.94 -5.33 4.69
C ASN A 227 -25.87 -4.59 5.66
N SER A 228 -25.45 -4.44 6.92
CA SER A 228 -26.23 -3.75 7.95
C SER A 228 -26.09 -2.23 7.86
N VAL A 229 -24.87 -1.75 7.57
CA VAL A 229 -24.53 -0.33 7.48
C VAL A 229 -23.70 -0.08 6.21
N PRO A 230 -24.33 0.08 5.04
CA PRO A 230 -23.61 0.27 3.78
C PRO A 230 -22.74 1.53 3.75
N GLY A 231 -21.64 1.43 3.00
CA GLY A 231 -20.56 2.42 2.95
C GLY A 231 -19.80 2.37 1.61
N ILE A 232 -18.59 2.95 1.58
CA ILE A 232 -17.63 2.69 0.50
C ILE A 232 -17.03 1.30 0.74
N PRO A 233 -17.21 0.34 -0.19
CA PRO A 233 -16.90 -1.06 0.09
C PRO A 233 -15.41 -1.40 0.02
N PHE A 234 -14.99 -2.29 0.91
CA PHE A 234 -13.84 -3.15 0.67
C PHE A 234 -14.21 -4.17 -0.42
N LEU A 235 -13.67 -3.99 -1.63
CA LEU A 235 -14.09 -4.70 -2.85
C LEU A 235 -13.64 -6.16 -2.93
N ILE A 236 -12.52 -6.53 -2.31
CA ILE A 236 -11.94 -7.88 -2.42
C ILE A 236 -12.94 -9.00 -2.13
N PRO A 237 -13.67 -9.00 -0.99
CA PRO A 237 -14.64 -10.05 -0.70
C PRO A 237 -15.76 -10.14 -1.75
N HIS A 238 -16.25 -9.01 -2.24
CA HIS A 238 -17.33 -8.94 -3.23
C HIS A 238 -16.89 -9.47 -4.60
N LEU A 239 -15.71 -9.08 -5.05
CA LEU A 239 -15.12 -9.58 -6.31
C LEU A 239 -14.76 -11.07 -6.22
N SER A 240 -14.25 -11.52 -5.07
CA SER A 240 -13.96 -12.92 -4.79
C SER A 240 -15.22 -13.79 -4.87
N GLU A 241 -16.32 -13.30 -4.32
CA GLU A 241 -17.62 -13.98 -4.37
C GLU A 241 -18.18 -14.04 -5.79
N TYR A 242 -18.19 -12.91 -6.51
CA TYR A 242 -18.59 -12.85 -7.91
C TYR A 242 -17.81 -13.84 -8.80
N ARG A 243 -16.47 -13.91 -8.64
CA ARG A 243 -15.64 -14.86 -9.41
C ARG A 243 -15.93 -16.33 -9.09
N LYS A 244 -16.39 -16.62 -7.87
CA LYS A 244 -16.70 -18.00 -7.44
C LYS A 244 -18.09 -18.45 -7.88
N SER A 245 -19.10 -17.59 -7.72
CA SER A 245 -20.48 -17.93 -8.06
C SER A 245 -20.82 -17.68 -9.53
N GLY A 246 -20.11 -16.75 -10.19
CA GLY A 246 -20.50 -16.21 -11.49
C GLY A 246 -21.78 -15.36 -11.44
N ASP A 247 -22.30 -15.10 -10.24
CA ASP A 247 -23.62 -14.49 -10.05
C ASP A 247 -23.53 -12.96 -10.09
N ALA A 248 -24.01 -12.38 -11.19
CA ALA A 248 -24.07 -10.93 -11.37
C ALA A 248 -24.94 -10.24 -10.31
N VAL A 249 -25.83 -10.96 -9.62
CA VAL A 249 -26.66 -10.40 -8.54
C VAL A 249 -25.78 -9.86 -7.40
N VAL A 250 -24.63 -10.47 -7.11
CA VAL A 250 -23.69 -10.00 -6.08
C VAL A 250 -23.21 -8.59 -6.39
N LEU A 251 -22.80 -8.34 -7.64
CA LEU A 251 -22.35 -7.03 -8.08
C LEU A 251 -23.50 -6.03 -8.19
N GLN A 252 -24.70 -6.49 -8.56
CA GLN A 252 -25.89 -5.64 -8.60
C GLN A 252 -26.27 -5.13 -7.20
N ILE A 253 -26.26 -6.00 -6.18
CA ILE A 253 -26.54 -5.60 -4.79
C ILE A 253 -25.51 -4.59 -4.31
N LEU A 254 -24.21 -4.88 -4.53
CA LEU A 254 -23.12 -3.97 -4.20
C LEU A 254 -23.30 -2.60 -4.87
N PHE A 255 -23.65 -2.60 -6.16
CA PHE A 255 -23.88 -1.40 -6.94
C PHE A 255 -25.05 -0.56 -6.39
N GLN A 256 -26.17 -1.20 -6.03
CA GLN A 256 -27.32 -0.51 -5.45
C GLN A 256 -26.99 0.11 -4.09
N GLN A 257 -26.27 -0.63 -3.24
CA GLN A 257 -25.81 -0.14 -1.93
C GLN A 257 -24.85 1.04 -2.09
N LEU A 258 -23.89 0.95 -3.03
CA LEU A 258 -22.94 2.03 -3.32
C LEU A 258 -23.65 3.30 -3.80
N LYS A 259 -24.61 3.16 -4.73
CA LYS A 259 -25.40 4.28 -5.26
C LYS A 259 -26.22 5.01 -4.18
N ALA A 260 -26.65 4.31 -3.13
CA ALA A 260 -27.40 4.89 -2.03
C ALA A 260 -26.52 5.71 -1.07
N VAL A 261 -25.20 5.48 -1.07
CA VAL A 261 -24.28 6.10 -0.11
C VAL A 261 -23.43 7.21 -0.73
N LEU A 262 -23.10 7.10 -2.02
CA LEU A 262 -22.32 8.14 -2.69
C LEU A 262 -23.12 9.45 -2.83
N PRO A 263 -22.48 10.62 -2.63
CA PRO A 263 -23.15 11.89 -2.85
C PRO A 263 -23.61 12.00 -4.31
N GLN A 264 -24.90 12.28 -4.52
CA GLN A 264 -25.45 12.51 -5.85
C GLN A 264 -24.83 13.80 -6.40
N ARG A 265 -24.21 13.73 -7.59
CA ARG A 265 -23.75 14.94 -8.30
C ARG A 265 -25.00 15.78 -8.62
N VAL A 266 -25.13 16.93 -7.96
CA VAL A 266 -26.09 18.00 -8.31
C VAL A 266 -25.57 18.78 -9.49
#